data_AF-A0A957ZRK9-F1
#
_entry.id   AF-A0A957ZRK9-F1
#
_cell.length_a   1.000
_cell.length_b   1.000
_cell.length_c   1.000
_cell.angle_alpha   90.00
_cell.angle_beta   90.00
_cell.angle_gamma   90.00
#
_symmetry.space_group_name_H-M   'P 1'
#
loop_
_entity.id
_entity.type
_entity.pdbx_description
1 polymer ?
#
loop_
_entity_poly.entity_id
_entity_poly.type
_entity_poly.pdbx_seq_one_letter_code
_entity_poly.pdbx_strand_id
1 'polypeptide(L)'
;NARQAILNALKSLPPRRWLDPTEFLEDIQLKTPDFLFPERSLIESAGNRSYYYSRYSSAYHGQPKTLLATFDRLEAAVINGCLNGVLFQLGLVELGRLEAESSTEWSVFRLTPLGVHLLQQKELPPAATAYSGKLLVQPNFQVMAMGPVGLDTLARLDLFADREQIDRGAFQYRLSRESVYQAQQLGLSVAEITKILLAEAGQESLPQNVQRSLEEWGSHHKRIVFRQGVSLLQAADATLLDRLLTAPATAELLARPIAADVALVSPQMQAGLIEALMAQALLPAVSGADPQAADRSVFVQDDGVIEPIHAVPSLHLRGRLAQLAEVGDDGHWRLTPTSVRRAGGSKRKVLQILAELETLHRGKLPEPVRVMVKKWGGYFGQAAVETLTLIEFSNREIMDELLGDSHLKALLTPFATNDRALVIVAPDNLEQIKNKLADLGIVVKDGLAGPALH
;
A
#
# COMPACT_ATOMS: atom_id res chain seq x y z
N ASN A 1 -38.98 -4.79 -9.54
CA ASN A 1 -37.57 -4.39 -9.74
C ASN A 1 -37.57 -3.15 -10.65
N ALA A 2 -37.36 -1.96 -10.07
CA ALA A 2 -37.53 -0.67 -10.75
C ALA A 2 -36.66 -0.52 -12.02
N ARG A 3 -35.40 -0.99 -11.98
CA ARG A 3 -34.51 -0.93 -13.16
C ARG A 3 -35.12 -1.63 -14.38
N GLN A 4 -35.74 -2.79 -14.17
CA GLN A 4 -36.34 -3.56 -15.27
C GLN A 4 -37.57 -2.86 -15.85
N ALA A 5 -38.36 -2.18 -15.00
CA ALA A 5 -39.52 -1.41 -15.45
C ALA A 5 -39.10 -0.23 -16.36
N ILE A 6 -38.07 0.53 -15.97
CA ILE A 6 -37.50 1.61 -16.80
C ILE A 6 -37.03 1.06 -18.16
N LEU A 7 -36.23 -0.01 -18.15
CA LEU A 7 -35.72 -0.61 -19.38
C LEU A 7 -36.84 -1.11 -20.30
N ASN A 8 -37.88 -1.74 -19.74
CA ASN A 8 -39.02 -2.21 -20.50
C ASN A 8 -39.83 -1.06 -21.10
N ALA A 9 -40.02 0.04 -20.37
CA ALA A 9 -40.70 1.22 -20.87
C ALA A 9 -39.90 1.87 -22.02
N LEU A 10 -38.58 2.04 -21.84
CA LEU A 10 -37.69 2.58 -22.88
C LEU A 10 -37.71 1.74 -24.17
N LYS A 11 -37.79 0.41 -24.07
CA LYS A 11 -37.89 -0.48 -25.24
C LYS A 11 -39.12 -0.20 -26.10
N SER A 12 -40.23 0.18 -25.47
CA SER A 12 -41.50 0.43 -26.13
C SER A 12 -41.62 1.81 -26.78
N LEU A 13 -40.64 2.70 -26.57
CA LEU A 13 -40.69 4.05 -27.09
C LEU A 13 -40.47 4.11 -28.61
N PRO A 14 -41.15 5.03 -29.31
CA PRO A 14 -40.92 5.27 -30.73
C PRO A 14 -39.53 5.89 -30.95
N PRO A 15 -38.81 5.48 -32.02
CA PRO A 15 -37.49 6.01 -32.32
C PRO A 15 -37.56 7.50 -32.70
N ARG A 16 -36.56 8.29 -32.27
CA ARG A 16 -36.33 9.70 -32.65
C ARG A 16 -37.46 10.69 -32.30
N ARG A 17 -38.45 10.29 -31.50
CA ARG A 17 -39.51 11.19 -31.02
C ARG A 17 -39.09 11.83 -29.70
N TRP A 18 -39.27 13.15 -29.60
CA TRP A 18 -39.13 13.88 -28.34
C TRP A 18 -40.33 13.60 -27.44
N LEU A 19 -40.05 13.30 -26.18
CA LEU A 19 -41.01 12.90 -25.16
C LEU A 19 -40.77 13.69 -23.87
N ASP A 20 -41.84 13.93 -23.13
CA ASP A 20 -41.78 14.54 -21.81
C ASP A 20 -41.38 13.46 -20.76
N PRO A 21 -40.37 13.70 -19.91
CA PRO A 21 -40.01 12.80 -18.82
C PRO A 21 -41.16 12.46 -17.86
N THR A 22 -42.10 13.39 -17.67
CA THR A 22 -43.29 13.24 -16.83
C THR A 22 -44.28 12.27 -17.47
N GLU A 23 -44.59 12.44 -18.76
CA GLU A 23 -45.44 11.48 -19.50
C GLU A 23 -44.80 10.07 -19.51
N PHE A 24 -43.47 10.01 -19.60
CA PHE A 24 -42.75 8.74 -19.53
C PHE A 24 -42.86 8.08 -18.15
N LEU A 25 -42.79 8.85 -17.06
CA LEU A 25 -43.03 8.34 -15.72
C LEU A 25 -44.47 7.84 -15.55
N GLU A 26 -45.45 8.59 -16.05
CA GLU A 26 -46.87 8.19 -16.00
C GLU A 26 -47.09 6.84 -16.72
N ASP A 27 -46.48 6.64 -17.90
CA ASP A 27 -46.55 5.36 -18.62
C ASP A 27 -45.91 4.20 -17.83
N ILE A 28 -44.81 4.45 -17.11
CA ILE A 28 -44.20 3.46 -16.20
C ILE A 28 -45.15 3.13 -15.05
N GLN A 29 -45.73 4.13 -14.40
CA GLN A 29 -46.65 3.95 -13.27
C GLN A 29 -47.92 3.21 -13.71
N LEU A 30 -48.44 3.49 -14.91
CA LEU A 30 -49.59 2.77 -15.50
C LEU A 30 -49.28 1.28 -15.72
N LYS A 31 -48.09 0.94 -16.22
CA LYS A 31 -47.68 -0.45 -16.48
C LYS A 31 -47.20 -1.17 -15.22
N THR A 32 -46.65 -0.43 -14.26
CA THR A 32 -46.09 -0.93 -13.00
C THR A 32 -46.51 0.00 -11.85
N PRO A 33 -47.72 -0.18 -11.28
CA PRO A 33 -48.28 0.72 -10.25
C PRO A 33 -47.43 0.84 -8.98
N ASP A 34 -46.68 -0.21 -8.64
CA ASP A 34 -45.73 -0.24 -7.52
C ASP A 34 -44.28 -0.15 -8.01
N PHE A 35 -43.99 0.83 -8.88
CA PHE A 35 -42.72 0.98 -9.59
C PHE A 35 -41.50 1.08 -8.66
N LEU A 36 -41.41 2.18 -7.89
CA LEU A 36 -40.30 2.43 -6.95
C LEU A 36 -40.70 2.15 -5.51
N PHE A 37 -41.95 2.48 -5.17
CA PHE A 37 -42.50 2.31 -3.84
C PHE A 37 -43.44 1.10 -3.80
N PRO A 38 -43.10 0.04 -3.03
CA PRO A 38 -44.02 -1.06 -2.79
C PRO A 38 -45.33 -0.53 -2.18
N GLU A 39 -46.47 -1.13 -2.55
CA GLU A 39 -47.78 -0.78 -2.00
C GLU A 39 -48.28 0.65 -2.32
N ARG A 40 -47.67 1.34 -3.29
CA ARG A 40 -48.18 2.63 -3.81
C ARG A 40 -49.63 2.50 -4.30
N SER A 41 -49.93 1.45 -5.05
CA SER A 41 -51.28 1.13 -5.55
C SER A 41 -52.30 0.91 -4.43
N LEU A 42 -51.86 0.37 -3.28
CA LEU A 42 -52.68 0.21 -2.09
C LEU A 42 -53.09 1.59 -1.52
N ILE A 43 -52.13 2.51 -1.40
CA ILE A 43 -52.34 3.88 -0.89
C ILE A 43 -53.26 4.66 -1.83
N GLU A 44 -53.07 4.51 -3.13
CA GLU A 44 -53.91 5.13 -4.16
C GLU A 44 -55.36 4.63 -4.10
N SER A 45 -55.56 3.31 -3.96
CA SER A 45 -56.89 2.70 -3.91
C SER A 45 -57.65 2.95 -2.59
N ALA A 46 -56.95 3.21 -1.49
CA ALA A 46 -57.56 3.39 -0.18
C ALA A 46 -58.27 4.75 -0.01
N GLY A 47 -57.96 5.75 -0.84
CA GLY A 47 -58.49 7.11 -0.73
C GLY A 47 -58.25 7.75 0.64
N ASN A 48 -59.04 8.74 1.04
CA ASN A 48 -58.88 9.46 2.33
C ASN A 48 -59.29 8.63 3.58
N ARG A 49 -59.47 7.31 3.47
CA ARG A 49 -60.08 6.48 4.53
C ARG A 49 -59.08 5.86 5.50
N SER A 50 -57.77 5.94 5.24
CA SER A 50 -56.74 5.39 6.12
C SER A 50 -55.52 6.32 6.23
N TYR A 51 -54.86 6.27 7.40
CA TYR A 51 -53.59 6.97 7.68
C TYR A 51 -52.42 6.01 7.88
N TYR A 52 -52.67 4.70 7.72
CA TYR A 52 -51.72 3.62 7.91
C TYR A 52 -51.83 2.58 6.79
N TYR A 53 -50.69 2.23 6.20
CA TYR A 53 -50.58 1.32 5.07
C TYR A 53 -49.42 0.34 5.30
N SER A 54 -49.72 -0.96 5.34
CA SER A 54 -48.73 -2.01 5.52
C SER A 54 -49.30 -3.34 5.06
N ARG A 55 -48.63 -4.03 4.13
CA ARG A 55 -49.02 -5.36 3.66
C ARG A 55 -47.93 -6.40 3.83
N TYR A 56 -46.65 -6.05 3.65
CA TYR A 56 -45.58 -7.07 3.68
C TYR A 56 -44.24 -6.72 4.35
N SER A 57 -43.93 -5.45 4.68
CA SER A 57 -42.77 -5.09 5.56
C SER A 57 -42.53 -3.59 5.76
N SER A 58 -43.06 -2.74 4.87
CA SER A 58 -42.86 -1.30 4.87
C SER A 58 -44.14 -0.59 5.29
N ALA A 59 -44.12 0.01 6.48
CA ALA A 59 -45.25 0.78 6.98
C ALA A 59 -45.16 2.24 6.54
N TYR A 60 -46.12 2.69 5.74
CA TYR A 60 -46.28 4.11 5.41
C TYR A 60 -47.32 4.76 6.32
N HIS A 61 -46.97 5.93 6.85
CA HIS A 61 -47.82 6.72 7.73
C HIS A 61 -48.02 8.11 7.13
N GLY A 62 -49.27 8.56 7.07
CA GLY A 62 -49.59 9.92 6.65
C GLY A 62 -50.81 10.02 5.74
N GLN A 63 -51.12 11.25 5.31
CA GLN A 63 -52.20 11.49 4.38
C GLN A 63 -51.84 10.95 2.98
N PRO A 64 -52.72 10.16 2.34
CA PRO A 64 -52.44 9.56 1.04
C PRO A 64 -52.08 10.60 -0.03
N LYS A 65 -52.75 11.75 -0.06
CA LYS A 65 -52.42 12.84 -1.00
C LYS A 65 -50.98 13.34 -0.85
N THR A 66 -50.49 13.49 0.38
CA THR A 66 -49.13 13.97 0.67
C THR A 66 -48.08 12.90 0.38
N LEU A 67 -48.40 11.63 0.66
CA LEU A 67 -47.54 10.49 0.37
C LEU A 67 -47.37 10.31 -1.14
N LEU A 68 -48.48 10.28 -1.89
CA LEU A 68 -48.45 10.13 -3.35
C LEU A 68 -47.67 11.28 -4.00
N ALA A 69 -47.93 12.54 -3.61
CA ALA A 69 -47.17 13.69 -4.10
C ALA A 69 -45.66 13.63 -3.75
N THR A 70 -45.29 12.92 -2.67
CA THR A 70 -43.89 12.69 -2.32
C THR A 70 -43.28 11.56 -3.14
N PHE A 71 -44.03 10.49 -3.38
CA PHE A 71 -43.62 9.40 -4.25
C PHE A 71 -43.42 9.87 -5.68
N ASP A 72 -44.35 10.66 -6.24
CA ASP A 72 -44.25 11.25 -7.57
C ASP A 72 -42.96 12.06 -7.73
N ARG A 73 -42.66 12.92 -6.74
CA ARG A 73 -41.45 13.74 -6.74
C ARG A 73 -40.18 12.89 -6.74
N LEU A 74 -40.15 11.82 -5.94
CA LEU A 74 -38.98 10.95 -5.83
C LEU A 74 -38.81 10.06 -7.08
N GLU A 75 -39.91 9.54 -7.62
CA GLU A 75 -39.90 8.77 -8.86
C GLU A 75 -39.46 9.63 -10.05
N ALA A 76 -39.96 10.87 -10.15
CA ALA A 76 -39.50 11.83 -11.14
C ALA A 76 -38.00 12.13 -11.00
N ALA A 77 -37.49 12.30 -9.77
CA ALA A 77 -36.07 12.50 -9.54
C ALA A 77 -35.22 11.31 -10.01
N VAL A 78 -35.69 10.07 -9.81
CA VAL A 78 -35.02 8.86 -10.30
C VAL A 78 -35.03 8.79 -11.82
N ILE A 79 -36.16 9.05 -12.47
CA ILE A 79 -36.28 9.06 -13.94
C ILE A 79 -35.35 10.13 -14.53
N ASN A 80 -35.40 11.35 -14.02
CA ASN A 80 -34.54 12.45 -14.48
C ASN A 80 -33.06 12.14 -14.22
N GLY A 81 -32.71 11.55 -13.08
CA GLY A 81 -31.35 11.10 -12.80
C GLY A 81 -30.85 10.02 -13.76
N CYS A 82 -31.72 9.08 -14.17
CA CYS A 82 -31.37 8.06 -15.16
C CYS A 82 -31.17 8.67 -16.56
N LEU A 83 -32.09 9.54 -16.99
CA LEU A 83 -32.03 10.22 -18.29
C LEU A 83 -30.81 11.13 -18.39
N ASN A 84 -30.58 11.98 -17.38
CA ASN A 84 -29.48 12.96 -17.37
C ASN A 84 -28.12 12.34 -17.02
N GLY A 85 -28.11 11.16 -16.42
CA GLY A 85 -26.91 10.44 -16.03
C GLY A 85 -26.51 9.39 -17.07
N VAL A 86 -26.61 8.12 -16.68
CA VAL A 86 -26.07 6.98 -17.44
C VAL A 86 -26.60 6.88 -18.86
N LEU A 87 -27.88 7.20 -19.11
CA LEU A 87 -28.46 7.06 -20.44
C LEU A 87 -27.92 8.14 -21.40
N PHE A 88 -27.78 9.38 -20.93
CA PHE A 88 -27.19 10.47 -21.71
C PHE A 88 -25.69 10.29 -21.90
N GLN A 89 -24.96 9.92 -20.85
CA GLN A 89 -23.50 9.71 -20.89
C GLN A 89 -23.09 8.59 -21.85
N LEU A 90 -23.91 7.53 -21.96
CA LEU A 90 -23.70 6.45 -22.94
C LEU A 90 -24.21 6.79 -24.35
N GLY A 91 -24.77 7.99 -24.56
CA GLY A 91 -25.32 8.42 -25.84
C GLY A 91 -26.59 7.67 -26.27
N LEU A 92 -27.33 7.07 -25.33
CA LEU A 92 -28.58 6.34 -25.60
C LEU A 92 -29.76 7.28 -25.75
N VAL A 93 -29.73 8.42 -25.06
CA VAL A 93 -30.72 9.48 -25.16
C VAL A 93 -30.08 10.81 -25.50
N GLU A 94 -30.82 11.65 -26.20
CA GLU A 94 -30.55 13.08 -26.31
C GLU A 94 -31.54 13.82 -25.41
N LEU A 95 -31.09 14.94 -24.85
CA LEU A 95 -31.87 15.82 -24.00
C LEU A 95 -32.10 17.14 -24.74
N GLY A 96 -33.28 17.70 -24.58
CA GLY A 96 -33.70 18.93 -25.22
C GLY A 96 -34.31 19.90 -24.21
N ARG A 97 -34.28 21.19 -24.56
CA ARG A 97 -34.90 22.26 -23.79
C ARG A 97 -35.88 23.01 -24.68
N LEU A 98 -37.02 23.40 -24.12
CA LEU A 98 -38.00 24.23 -24.81
C LEU A 98 -37.59 25.71 -24.69
N GLU A 99 -37.57 26.44 -25.80
CA GLU A 99 -37.14 27.86 -25.84
C GLU A 99 -38.02 28.80 -24.99
N ALA A 100 -39.25 28.40 -24.67
CA ALA A 100 -40.22 29.21 -23.93
C ALA A 100 -40.00 29.22 -22.40
N GLU A 101 -39.11 28.37 -21.88
CA GLU A 101 -38.83 28.26 -20.45
C GLU A 101 -37.48 28.89 -20.11
N SER A 102 -37.47 29.88 -19.21
CA SER A 102 -36.23 30.44 -18.62
C SER A 102 -35.52 29.47 -17.66
N SER A 103 -35.90 28.19 -17.69
CA SER A 103 -35.35 27.13 -16.85
C SER A 103 -34.02 26.62 -17.38
N THR A 104 -33.13 26.23 -16.47
CA THR A 104 -31.85 25.56 -16.80
C THR A 104 -32.02 24.04 -16.87
N GLU A 105 -33.23 23.53 -16.65
CA GLU A 105 -33.52 22.09 -16.64
C GLU A 105 -33.75 21.55 -18.07
N TRP A 106 -33.66 20.22 -18.21
CA TRP A 106 -33.96 19.51 -19.46
C TRP A 106 -35.45 19.20 -19.48
N SER A 107 -36.17 19.68 -20.50
CA SER A 107 -37.64 19.56 -20.57
C SER A 107 -38.10 18.34 -21.36
N VAL A 108 -37.27 17.83 -22.29
CA VAL A 108 -37.64 16.69 -23.17
C VAL A 108 -36.46 15.77 -23.41
N PHE A 109 -36.74 14.51 -23.76
CA PHE A 109 -35.72 13.54 -24.18
C PHE A 109 -36.16 12.75 -25.41
N ARG A 110 -35.21 12.16 -26.14
CA ARG A 110 -35.48 11.17 -27.19
C ARG A 110 -34.45 10.07 -27.21
N LEU A 111 -34.82 8.86 -27.66
CA LEU A 111 -33.85 7.81 -27.95
C LEU A 111 -33.02 8.15 -29.19
N THR A 112 -31.70 7.99 -29.08
CA THR A 112 -30.78 8.07 -30.23
C THR A 112 -30.87 6.80 -31.07
N PRO A 113 -30.35 6.80 -32.31
CA PRO A 113 -30.23 5.56 -33.10
C PRO A 113 -29.50 4.44 -32.35
N LEU A 114 -28.46 4.77 -31.57
CA LEU A 114 -27.72 3.84 -30.72
C LEU A 114 -28.60 3.30 -29.58
N GLY A 115 -29.35 4.17 -28.90
CA GLY A 115 -30.27 3.80 -27.84
C GLY A 115 -31.35 2.83 -28.30
N VAL A 116 -32.00 3.12 -29.43
CA VAL A 116 -33.01 2.24 -30.04
C VAL A 116 -32.40 0.88 -30.34
N HIS A 117 -31.22 0.85 -30.94
CA HIS A 117 -30.54 -0.38 -31.29
C HIS A 117 -30.22 -1.25 -30.06
N LEU A 118 -29.54 -0.68 -29.05
CA LEU A 118 -29.10 -1.42 -27.87
C LEU A 118 -30.28 -1.88 -27.00
N LEU A 119 -31.33 -1.05 -26.88
CA LEU A 119 -32.50 -1.39 -26.07
C LEU A 119 -33.40 -2.42 -26.78
N GLN A 120 -33.59 -2.30 -28.10
CA GLN A 120 -34.47 -3.19 -28.87
C GLN A 120 -33.76 -4.42 -29.46
N GLN A 121 -32.44 -4.57 -29.22
CA GLN A 121 -31.64 -5.69 -29.74
C GLN A 121 -31.76 -5.87 -31.27
N LYS A 122 -31.82 -4.77 -32.03
CA LYS A 122 -31.82 -4.81 -33.50
C LYS A 122 -30.38 -4.87 -34.02
N GLU A 123 -30.13 -4.91 -35.34
CA GLU A 123 -28.77 -4.74 -35.90
C GLU A 123 -28.36 -3.27 -35.94
N LEU A 124 -27.06 -2.98 -35.79
CA LEU A 124 -26.54 -1.61 -35.74
C LEU A 124 -26.58 -1.08 -37.17
N PRO A 125 -27.16 0.09 -37.46
CA PRO A 125 -26.90 0.72 -38.75
C PRO A 125 -25.38 0.91 -38.87
N PRO A 126 -24.79 0.65 -40.05
CA PRO A 126 -23.36 0.89 -40.27
C PRO A 126 -23.04 2.34 -39.88
N ALA A 127 -21.94 2.53 -39.14
CA ALA A 127 -21.54 3.82 -38.61
C ALA A 127 -21.51 4.87 -39.73
N ALA A 128 -22.13 6.03 -39.49
CA ALA A 128 -22.27 7.10 -40.49
C ALA A 128 -20.93 7.76 -40.86
N THR A 129 -19.88 7.55 -40.06
CA THR A 129 -18.51 7.95 -40.37
C THR A 129 -17.74 6.76 -40.94
N ALA A 130 -17.69 6.68 -42.27
CA ALA A 130 -16.62 5.94 -42.91
C ALA A 130 -15.30 6.68 -42.60
N TYR A 131 -14.60 6.27 -41.56
CA TYR A 131 -13.23 6.70 -41.33
C TYR A 131 -12.41 6.22 -42.52
N SER A 132 -12.06 7.14 -43.42
CA SER A 132 -11.24 6.87 -44.61
C SER A 132 -9.75 6.97 -44.34
N GLY A 133 -9.39 7.14 -43.06
CA GLY A 133 -8.02 7.22 -42.62
C GLY A 133 -7.24 5.95 -42.98
N LYS A 134 -5.94 6.11 -43.26
CA LYS A 134 -5.03 5.03 -43.58
C LYS A 134 -3.93 4.94 -42.53
N LEU A 135 -3.67 3.73 -42.06
CA LEU A 135 -2.49 3.44 -41.25
C LEU A 135 -1.36 2.92 -42.16
N LEU A 136 -0.15 3.43 -41.97
CA LEU A 136 1.04 2.96 -42.66
C LEU A 136 2.13 2.62 -41.63
N VAL A 137 2.56 1.36 -41.62
CA VAL A 137 3.69 0.91 -40.81
C VAL A 137 4.96 0.95 -41.65
N GLN A 138 5.95 1.72 -41.21
CA GLN A 138 7.22 1.90 -41.92
C GLN A 138 8.32 1.00 -41.35
N PRO A 139 9.32 0.60 -42.16
CA PRO A 139 10.46 -0.18 -41.69
C PRO A 139 11.29 0.49 -40.59
N ASN A 140 11.20 1.81 -40.41
CA ASN A 140 11.89 2.54 -39.33
C ASN A 140 11.11 2.53 -38.00
N PHE A 141 10.11 1.66 -37.85
CA PHE A 141 9.22 1.55 -36.68
C PHE A 141 8.25 2.71 -36.50
N GLN A 142 8.13 3.61 -37.47
CA GLN A 142 7.12 4.66 -37.45
C GLN A 142 5.78 4.11 -37.96
N VAL A 143 4.70 4.51 -37.29
CA VAL A 143 3.34 4.22 -37.70
C VAL A 143 2.65 5.56 -37.97
N MET A 144 2.29 5.78 -39.23
CA MET A 144 1.60 6.98 -39.69
C MET A 144 0.11 6.71 -39.82
N ALA A 145 -0.69 7.44 -39.06
CA ALA A 145 -2.15 7.45 -39.14
C ALA A 145 -2.59 8.73 -39.86
N MET A 146 -3.00 8.62 -41.13
CA MET A 146 -3.29 9.75 -42.01
C MET A 146 -4.78 9.84 -42.35
N GLY A 147 -5.34 11.06 -42.38
CA GLY A 147 -6.75 11.31 -42.68
C GLY A 147 -7.65 11.28 -41.44
N PRO A 148 -8.99 11.23 -41.62
CA PRO A 148 -9.92 11.09 -40.50
C PRO A 148 -9.87 9.65 -39.98
N VAL A 149 -8.88 9.38 -39.13
CA VAL A 149 -8.70 8.10 -38.44
C VAL A 149 -9.66 8.04 -37.25
N GLY A 150 -10.27 6.87 -37.03
CA GLY A 150 -11.17 6.64 -35.91
C GLY A 150 -10.49 6.88 -34.56
N LEU A 151 -11.22 7.44 -33.60
CA LEU A 151 -10.70 7.63 -32.25
C LEU A 151 -10.35 6.29 -31.59
N ASP A 152 -11.08 5.23 -31.93
CA ASP A 152 -10.83 3.87 -31.50
C ASP A 152 -9.49 3.33 -32.03
N THR A 153 -9.17 3.56 -33.31
CA THR A 153 -7.87 3.22 -33.88
C THR A 153 -6.74 3.96 -33.16
N LEU A 154 -6.88 5.28 -32.95
CA LEU A 154 -5.88 6.09 -32.25
C LEU A 154 -5.67 5.61 -30.80
N ALA A 155 -6.77 5.36 -30.08
CA ALA A 155 -6.72 4.85 -28.71
C ALA A 155 -6.07 3.46 -28.63
N ARG A 156 -6.28 2.59 -29.64
CA ARG A 156 -5.59 1.29 -29.72
C ARG A 156 -4.10 1.47 -29.95
N LEU A 157 -3.70 2.38 -30.84
CA LEU A 157 -2.27 2.66 -31.11
C LEU A 157 -1.57 3.17 -29.85
N ASP A 158 -2.22 4.04 -29.05
CA ASP A 158 -1.68 4.55 -27.78
C ASP A 158 -1.37 3.43 -26.76
N LEU A 159 -1.94 2.22 -26.90
CA LEU A 159 -1.66 1.10 -26.00
C LEU A 159 -0.28 0.47 -26.24
N PHE A 160 0.26 0.58 -27.45
CA PHE A 160 1.47 -0.16 -27.84
C PHE A 160 2.47 0.63 -28.69
N ALA A 161 2.20 1.91 -28.98
CA ALA A 161 3.09 2.80 -29.71
C ALA A 161 3.12 4.19 -29.07
N ASP A 162 4.28 4.83 -29.06
CA ASP A 162 4.47 6.16 -28.50
C ASP A 162 4.06 7.23 -29.51
N ARG A 163 3.15 8.14 -29.14
CA ARG A 163 2.72 9.23 -30.02
C ARG A 163 3.77 10.34 -30.05
N GLU A 164 4.37 10.59 -31.21
CA GLU A 164 5.47 11.55 -31.37
C GLU A 164 5.02 12.91 -31.91
N GLN A 165 4.11 12.91 -32.88
CA GLN A 165 3.65 14.14 -33.53
C GLN A 165 2.15 14.12 -33.77
N ILE A 166 1.53 15.30 -33.64
CA ILE A 166 0.12 15.56 -33.90
C ILE A 166 0.06 16.72 -34.90
N ASP A 167 -0.35 16.43 -36.13
CA ASP A 167 -0.63 17.46 -37.15
C ASP A 167 -2.13 17.43 -37.51
N ARG A 168 -2.63 18.46 -38.20
CA ARG A 168 -4.06 18.72 -38.54
C ARG A 168 -4.74 17.67 -39.44
N GLY A 169 -4.15 16.50 -39.59
CA GLY A 169 -4.69 15.36 -40.33
C GLY A 169 -3.77 14.14 -40.37
N ALA A 170 -2.71 14.13 -39.56
CA ALA A 170 -1.77 13.01 -39.48
C ALA A 170 -1.23 12.88 -38.05
N PHE A 171 -1.21 11.65 -37.55
CA PHE A 171 -0.59 11.29 -36.29
C PHE A 171 0.60 10.38 -36.58
N GLN A 172 1.74 10.71 -35.97
CA GLN A 172 2.92 9.87 -36.04
C GLN A 172 3.12 9.17 -34.71
N TYR A 173 3.26 7.85 -34.78
CA TYR A 173 3.60 6.99 -33.66
C TYR A 173 4.93 6.29 -33.92
N ARG A 174 5.59 5.85 -32.86
CA ARG A 174 6.76 4.99 -32.93
C ARG A 174 6.56 3.73 -32.11
N LEU A 175 6.81 2.59 -32.73
CA LEU A 175 6.94 1.31 -32.05
C LEU A 175 8.34 1.25 -31.42
N SER A 176 8.38 1.06 -30.11
CA SER A 176 9.62 0.82 -29.37
C SER A 176 9.52 -0.49 -28.61
N ARG A 177 10.66 -1.03 -28.19
CA ARG A 177 10.67 -2.20 -27.30
C ARG A 177 9.92 -1.89 -26.01
N GLU A 178 10.07 -0.67 -25.51
CA GLU A 178 9.46 -0.16 -24.30
C GLU A 178 7.93 -0.05 -24.46
N SER A 179 7.42 0.54 -25.55
CA SER A 179 5.98 0.67 -25.80
C SER A 179 5.29 -0.69 -25.95
N VAL A 180 5.93 -1.62 -26.65
CA VAL A 180 5.44 -3.00 -26.81
C VAL A 180 5.49 -3.76 -25.49
N TYR A 181 6.55 -3.57 -24.68
CA TYR A 181 6.63 -4.13 -23.34
C TYR A 181 5.49 -3.65 -22.44
N GLN A 182 5.16 -2.36 -22.45
CA GLN A 182 4.04 -1.82 -21.69
C GLN A 182 2.70 -2.44 -22.12
N ALA A 183 2.48 -2.57 -23.43
CA ALA A 183 1.30 -3.24 -23.97
C ALA A 183 1.16 -4.69 -23.47
N GLN A 184 2.27 -5.43 -23.45
CA GLN A 184 2.28 -6.80 -22.92
C GLN A 184 1.96 -6.86 -21.42
N GLN A 185 2.39 -5.87 -20.63
CA GLN A 185 2.01 -5.78 -19.21
C GLN A 185 0.51 -5.51 -19.02
N LEU A 186 -0.12 -4.84 -19.98
CA LEU A 186 -1.58 -4.63 -20.03
C LEU A 186 -2.36 -5.84 -20.58
N GLY A 187 -1.67 -6.94 -20.89
CA GLY A 187 -2.26 -8.17 -21.41
C GLY A 187 -2.40 -8.23 -22.93
N LEU A 188 -1.84 -7.26 -23.67
CA LEU A 188 -1.87 -7.23 -25.13
C LEU A 188 -0.68 -8.02 -25.68
N SER A 189 -0.93 -9.19 -26.28
CA SER A 189 0.12 -10.01 -26.86
C SER A 189 0.69 -9.41 -28.14
N VAL A 190 1.93 -9.78 -28.50
CA VAL A 190 2.54 -9.38 -29.79
C VAL A 190 1.68 -9.82 -30.98
N ALA A 191 1.06 -10.99 -30.92
CA ALA A 191 0.18 -11.47 -31.98
C ALA A 191 -1.06 -10.57 -32.15
N GLU A 192 -1.63 -10.08 -31.05
CA GLU A 192 -2.74 -9.12 -31.09
C GLU A 192 -2.30 -7.75 -31.61
N ILE A 193 -1.14 -7.26 -31.18
CA ILE A 193 -0.54 -6.02 -31.72
C ILE A 193 -0.37 -6.13 -33.24
N THR A 194 0.23 -7.21 -33.73
CA THR A 194 0.39 -7.46 -35.16
C THR A 194 -0.95 -7.52 -35.87
N LYS A 195 -1.95 -8.21 -35.32
CA LYS A 195 -3.29 -8.30 -35.88
C LYS A 195 -3.96 -6.92 -35.99
N ILE A 196 -3.85 -6.08 -34.97
CA ILE A 196 -4.38 -4.71 -34.98
C ILE A 196 -3.68 -3.90 -36.07
N LEU A 197 -2.35 -3.93 -36.14
CA LEU A 197 -1.60 -3.18 -37.15
C LEU A 197 -1.97 -3.59 -38.58
N LEU A 198 -2.14 -4.89 -38.84
CA LEU A 198 -2.55 -5.39 -40.16
C LEU A 198 -3.99 -4.98 -40.51
N ALA A 199 -4.92 -5.11 -39.56
CA ALA A 199 -6.32 -4.77 -39.76
C ALA A 199 -6.51 -3.26 -40.05
N GLU A 200 -5.86 -2.41 -39.27
CA GLU A 200 -5.97 -0.95 -39.39
C GLU A 200 -5.18 -0.39 -40.59
N ALA A 201 -4.09 -1.06 -41.00
CA ALA A 201 -3.33 -0.69 -42.19
C ALA A 201 -3.93 -1.23 -43.50
N GLY A 202 -4.84 -2.21 -43.41
CA GLY A 202 -5.35 -2.93 -44.58
C GLY A 202 -4.23 -3.65 -45.35
N GLN A 203 -3.19 -4.11 -44.64
CA GLN A 203 -2.03 -4.79 -45.22
C GLN A 203 -2.07 -6.29 -44.92
N GLU A 204 -1.61 -7.12 -45.86
CA GLU A 204 -1.48 -8.56 -45.64
C GLU A 204 -0.28 -8.93 -44.74
N SER A 205 0.75 -8.08 -44.71
CA SER A 205 1.97 -8.30 -43.92
C SER A 205 2.63 -6.99 -43.50
N LEU A 206 3.29 -7.00 -42.34
CA LEU A 206 4.15 -5.89 -41.88
C LEU A 206 5.53 -5.95 -42.55
N PRO A 207 6.31 -4.84 -42.57
CA PRO A 207 7.72 -4.90 -42.93
C PRO A 207 8.46 -5.97 -42.13
N GLN A 208 9.27 -6.80 -42.82
CA GLN A 208 9.89 -8.00 -42.24
C GLN A 208 10.71 -7.70 -40.97
N ASN A 209 11.40 -6.57 -40.93
CA ASN A 209 12.20 -6.17 -39.79
C ASN A 209 11.32 -5.77 -38.58
N VAL A 210 10.19 -5.10 -38.81
CA VAL A 210 9.22 -4.76 -37.75
C VAL A 210 8.62 -6.04 -37.19
N GLN A 211 8.19 -6.98 -38.05
CA GLN A 211 7.66 -8.26 -37.61
C GLN A 211 8.66 -9.04 -36.74
N ARG A 212 9.91 -9.20 -37.23
CA ARG A 212 10.96 -9.89 -36.47
C ARG A 212 11.23 -9.24 -35.12
N SER A 213 11.34 -7.91 -35.10
CA SER A 213 11.61 -7.19 -33.84
C SER A 213 10.46 -7.30 -32.85
N LEU A 214 9.20 -7.26 -33.30
CA LEU A 214 8.04 -7.51 -32.43
C LEU A 214 8.09 -8.92 -31.81
N GLU A 215 8.40 -9.95 -32.60
CA GLU A 215 8.55 -11.33 -32.13
C GLU A 215 9.71 -11.47 -31.12
N GLU A 216 10.86 -10.86 -31.41
CA GLU A 216 12.03 -10.83 -30.53
C GLU A 216 11.68 -10.15 -29.19
N TRP A 217 11.10 -8.95 -29.21
CA TRP A 217 10.68 -8.23 -28.00
C TRP A 217 9.69 -9.06 -27.17
N GLY A 218 8.74 -9.73 -27.83
CA GLY A 218 7.81 -10.63 -27.15
C GLY A 218 8.47 -11.87 -26.52
N SER A 219 9.54 -12.39 -27.13
CA SER A 219 10.27 -13.55 -26.61
C SER A 219 11.11 -13.20 -25.38
N HIS A 220 11.71 -12.00 -25.35
CA HIS A 220 12.53 -11.53 -24.23
C HIS A 220 11.72 -11.32 -22.95
N HIS A 221 10.43 -11.00 -23.06
CA HIS A 221 9.49 -10.82 -21.93
C HIS A 221 9.28 -12.10 -21.10
N LYS A 222 9.37 -13.29 -21.71
CA LYS A 222 9.04 -14.56 -21.04
C LYS A 222 10.15 -15.14 -20.14
N ARG A 223 11.32 -14.49 -20.04
CA ARG A 223 12.49 -15.06 -19.32
C ARG A 223 12.39 -14.97 -17.79
N ILE A 224 11.69 -13.96 -17.27
CA ILE A 224 11.53 -13.73 -15.83
C ILE A 224 10.07 -13.42 -15.57
N VAL A 225 9.40 -14.25 -14.76
CA VAL A 225 7.97 -14.11 -14.45
C VAL A 225 7.84 -13.83 -12.95
N PHE A 226 7.36 -12.64 -12.60
CA PHE A 226 6.92 -12.35 -11.24
C PHE A 226 5.53 -12.93 -11.01
N ARG A 227 5.41 -13.88 -10.08
CA ARG A 227 4.11 -14.38 -9.62
C ARG A 227 3.75 -13.67 -8.32
N GLN A 228 2.72 -12.83 -8.39
CA GLN A 228 2.16 -12.17 -7.23
C GLN A 228 0.99 -12.97 -6.66
N GLY A 229 0.68 -12.73 -5.38
CA GLY A 229 -0.40 -13.45 -4.70
C GLY A 229 -0.14 -14.95 -4.69
N VAL A 230 1.05 -15.38 -4.26
CA VAL A 230 1.30 -16.80 -3.96
C VAL A 230 1.39 -16.94 -2.45
N SER A 231 0.76 -17.99 -1.92
CA SER A 231 0.86 -18.34 -0.52
C SER A 231 1.91 -19.43 -0.37
N LEU A 232 2.69 -19.35 0.70
CA LEU A 232 3.71 -20.34 1.03
C LEU A 232 3.19 -21.20 2.17
N LEU A 233 3.21 -22.52 1.98
CA LEU A 233 3.07 -23.48 3.07
C LEU A 233 4.48 -23.94 3.45
N GLN A 234 4.83 -23.77 4.72
CA GLN A 234 6.04 -24.34 5.30
C GLN A 234 5.66 -25.34 6.38
N ALA A 235 6.08 -26.59 6.20
CA ALA A 235 5.92 -27.65 7.17
C ALA A 235 7.03 -27.57 8.22
N ALA A 236 6.81 -28.16 9.41
CA ALA A 236 7.82 -28.22 10.46
C ALA A 236 9.07 -29.03 10.04
N ASP A 237 8.89 -30.01 9.16
CA ASP A 237 9.95 -30.85 8.62
C ASP A 237 9.55 -31.42 7.24
N ALA A 238 10.52 -32.02 6.56
CA ALA A 238 10.32 -32.61 5.24
C ALA A 238 9.38 -33.81 5.22
N THR A 239 9.31 -34.58 6.33
CA THR A 239 8.45 -35.76 6.44
C THR A 239 6.99 -35.36 6.49
N LEU A 240 6.67 -34.27 7.22
CA LEU A 240 5.33 -33.71 7.27
C LEU A 240 4.91 -33.18 5.89
N LEU A 241 5.79 -32.47 5.17
CA LEU A 241 5.46 -32.00 3.82
C LEU A 241 5.19 -33.16 2.86
N ASP A 242 6.02 -34.21 2.88
CA ASP A 242 5.86 -35.39 2.04
C ASP A 242 4.51 -36.09 2.28
N ARG A 243 4.11 -36.22 3.56
CA ARG A 243 2.77 -36.71 3.93
C ARG A 243 1.64 -35.87 3.34
N LEU A 244 1.76 -34.54 3.37
CA LEU A 244 0.75 -33.62 2.82
C LEU A 244 0.70 -33.67 1.29
N LEU A 245 1.83 -33.85 0.62
CA LEU A 245 1.90 -33.98 -0.84
C LEU A 245 1.34 -35.32 -1.34
N THR A 246 1.31 -36.35 -0.49
CA THR A 246 0.83 -37.69 -0.85
C THR A 246 -0.63 -37.92 -0.44
N ALA A 247 -1.14 -37.19 0.56
CA ALA A 247 -2.50 -37.34 1.05
C ALA A 247 -3.53 -36.77 0.05
N PRO A 248 -4.55 -37.54 -0.38
CA PRO A 248 -5.53 -37.10 -1.39
C PRO A 248 -6.24 -35.79 -1.03
N ALA A 249 -6.52 -35.57 0.26
CA ALA A 249 -7.23 -34.38 0.73
C ALA A 249 -6.43 -33.07 0.59
N THR A 250 -5.09 -33.13 0.47
CA THR A 250 -4.21 -31.96 0.45
C THR A 250 -3.35 -31.87 -0.80
N ALA A 251 -3.03 -32.99 -1.44
CA ALA A 251 -2.16 -33.07 -2.61
C ALA A 251 -2.63 -32.20 -3.78
N GLU A 252 -3.94 -32.22 -4.10
CA GLU A 252 -4.51 -31.42 -5.20
C GLU A 252 -4.55 -29.92 -4.90
N LEU A 253 -4.44 -29.55 -3.62
CA LEU A 253 -4.47 -28.16 -3.15
C LEU A 253 -3.06 -27.54 -3.10
N LEU A 254 -2.02 -28.37 -3.19
CA LEU A 254 -0.62 -27.98 -3.13
C LEU A 254 -0.01 -27.96 -4.53
N ALA A 255 0.72 -26.90 -4.85
CA ALA A 255 1.56 -26.87 -6.04
C ALA A 255 2.91 -27.56 -5.75
N ARG A 256 3.75 -27.67 -6.79
CA ARG A 256 5.08 -28.29 -6.70
C ARG A 256 5.91 -27.72 -5.52
N PRO A 257 6.57 -28.58 -4.72
CA PRO A 257 7.47 -28.13 -3.66
C PRO A 257 8.65 -27.33 -4.23
N ILE A 258 9.03 -26.28 -3.50
CA ILE A 258 10.17 -25.41 -3.85
C ILE A 258 11.38 -25.66 -2.94
N ALA A 259 11.18 -26.34 -1.82
CA ALA A 259 12.20 -26.86 -0.93
C ALA A 259 11.72 -28.18 -0.28
N ALA A 260 12.55 -28.80 0.57
CA ALA A 260 12.20 -30.04 1.25
C ALA A 260 11.02 -29.91 2.23
N ASP A 261 10.83 -28.73 2.81
CA ASP A 261 9.80 -28.38 3.80
C ASP A 261 8.86 -27.25 3.34
N VAL A 262 9.00 -26.75 2.09
CA VAL A 262 8.20 -25.64 1.56
C VAL A 262 7.50 -25.98 0.24
N ALA A 263 6.20 -25.70 0.18
CA ALA A 263 5.38 -25.77 -1.03
C ALA A 263 4.62 -24.47 -1.32
N LEU A 264 4.25 -24.27 -2.58
CA LEU A 264 3.43 -23.15 -3.02
C LEU A 264 1.96 -23.52 -2.99
N VAL A 265 1.11 -22.55 -2.67
CA VAL A 265 -0.35 -22.67 -2.64
C VAL A 265 -0.93 -21.48 -3.40
N SER A 266 -1.88 -21.73 -4.31
CA SER A 266 -2.60 -20.64 -4.95
C SER A 266 -3.59 -20.01 -3.97
N PRO A 267 -3.86 -18.69 -4.03
CA PRO A 267 -4.77 -18.02 -3.09
C PRO A 267 -6.16 -18.64 -3.05
N GLN A 268 -6.64 -19.12 -4.20
CA GLN A 268 -7.97 -19.73 -4.31
C GLN A 268 -8.07 -21.06 -3.56
N MET A 269 -6.95 -21.79 -3.44
CA MET A 269 -6.92 -23.11 -2.82
C MET A 269 -6.53 -23.06 -1.33
N GLN A 270 -6.01 -21.93 -0.86
CA GLN A 270 -5.54 -21.77 0.52
C GLN A 270 -6.64 -22.04 1.56
N ALA A 271 -7.86 -21.53 1.35
CA ALA A 271 -8.96 -21.74 2.29
C ALA A 271 -9.32 -23.23 2.41
N GLY A 272 -9.48 -23.92 1.28
CA GLY A 272 -9.74 -25.36 1.26
C GLY A 272 -8.60 -26.18 1.87
N LEU A 273 -7.34 -25.75 1.70
CA LEU A 273 -6.20 -26.42 2.31
C LEU A 273 -6.22 -26.28 3.84
N ILE A 274 -6.56 -25.10 4.36
CA ILE A 274 -6.71 -24.89 5.81
C ILE A 274 -7.80 -25.81 6.36
N GLU A 275 -8.95 -25.90 5.70
CA GLU A 275 -10.04 -26.80 6.09
C GLU A 275 -9.61 -28.28 6.08
N ALA A 276 -8.90 -28.71 5.02
CA ALA A 276 -8.40 -30.08 4.90
C ALA A 276 -7.35 -30.44 5.98
N LEU A 277 -6.52 -29.48 6.40
CA LEU A 277 -5.58 -29.64 7.50
C LEU A 277 -6.31 -29.74 8.85
N MET A 278 -7.27 -28.84 9.10
CA MET A 278 -8.05 -28.84 10.34
C MET A 278 -8.86 -30.14 10.51
N ALA A 279 -9.42 -30.68 9.42
CA ALA A 279 -10.12 -31.97 9.43
C ALA A 279 -9.21 -33.15 9.83
N GLN A 280 -7.90 -33.01 9.65
CA GLN A 280 -6.88 -33.98 10.05
C GLN A 280 -6.23 -33.63 11.40
N ALA A 281 -6.84 -32.73 12.17
CA ALA A 281 -6.33 -32.20 13.44
C ALA A 281 -4.94 -31.51 13.34
N LEU A 282 -4.56 -31.07 12.13
CA LEU A 282 -3.41 -30.20 11.92
C LEU A 282 -3.90 -28.75 11.97
N LEU A 283 -3.40 -27.98 12.93
CA LEU A 283 -3.81 -26.58 13.14
C LEU A 283 -2.75 -25.64 12.55
N PRO A 284 -2.88 -25.20 11.29
CA PRO A 284 -1.90 -24.31 10.67
C PRO A 284 -1.95 -22.91 11.29
N ALA A 285 -0.78 -22.33 11.56
CA ALA A 285 -0.67 -20.91 11.84
C ALA A 285 -0.68 -20.14 10.51
N VAL A 286 -1.51 -19.10 10.40
CA VAL A 286 -1.54 -18.22 9.23
C VAL A 286 -0.83 -16.92 9.57
N SER A 287 0.34 -16.71 8.97
CA SER A 287 1.08 -15.45 9.08
C SER A 287 0.80 -14.57 7.86
N GLY A 288 0.56 -13.28 8.08
CA GLY A 288 0.45 -12.30 7.02
C GLY A 288 1.80 -12.00 6.34
N ALA A 289 1.74 -11.29 5.22
CA ALA A 289 2.91 -10.84 4.47
C ALA A 289 3.57 -9.58 5.06
N ASP A 290 2.93 -8.93 6.04
CA ASP A 290 3.42 -7.70 6.66
C ASP A 290 4.45 -7.99 7.77
N PRO A 291 5.44 -7.10 7.99
CA PRO A 291 6.43 -7.27 9.06
C PRO A 291 5.83 -7.37 10.47
N GLN A 292 4.67 -6.74 10.68
CA GLN A 292 3.93 -6.76 11.95
C GLN A 292 3.37 -8.15 12.28
N ALA A 293 3.27 -9.06 11.31
CA ALA A 293 2.88 -10.45 11.58
C ALA A 293 3.89 -11.18 12.49
N ALA A 294 5.11 -10.65 12.66
CA ALA A 294 6.11 -11.16 13.59
C ALA A 294 5.95 -10.64 15.03
N ASP A 295 5.06 -9.68 15.28
CA ASP A 295 4.85 -9.13 16.61
C ASP A 295 4.30 -10.20 17.56
N ARG A 296 4.68 -10.15 18.84
CA ARG A 296 4.23 -11.09 19.89
C ARG A 296 4.41 -12.57 19.52
N SER A 297 5.45 -12.87 18.74
CA SER A 297 5.73 -14.20 18.19
C SER A 297 6.89 -14.93 18.88
N VAL A 298 7.46 -14.36 19.94
CA VAL A 298 8.49 -15.01 20.76
C VAL A 298 8.24 -14.85 22.25
N PHE A 299 8.76 -15.79 23.04
CA PHE A 299 9.05 -15.60 24.45
C PHE A 299 10.54 -15.34 24.61
N VAL A 300 10.88 -14.32 25.41
CA VAL A 300 12.28 -14.03 25.74
C VAL A 300 12.44 -14.41 27.20
N GLN A 301 13.25 -15.43 27.45
CA GLN A 301 13.50 -15.99 28.77
C GLN A 301 14.46 -15.08 29.55
N ASP A 302 14.49 -15.24 30.88
CA ASP A 302 15.28 -14.39 31.79
C ASP A 302 16.80 -14.45 31.50
N ASP A 303 17.27 -15.55 30.92
CA ASP A 303 18.66 -15.79 30.53
C ASP A 303 19.02 -15.22 29.14
N GLY A 304 18.04 -14.64 28.43
CA GLY A 304 18.21 -14.08 27.09
C GLY A 304 18.02 -15.08 25.94
N VAL A 305 17.56 -16.31 26.21
CA VAL A 305 17.10 -17.24 25.16
C VAL A 305 15.76 -16.74 24.60
N ILE A 306 15.62 -16.78 23.27
CA ILE A 306 14.44 -16.37 22.53
C ILE A 306 13.80 -17.62 21.93
N GLU A 307 12.59 -17.93 22.39
CA GLU A 307 11.80 -19.08 21.97
C GLU A 307 10.67 -18.64 21.05
N PRO A 308 10.67 -19.05 19.76
CA PRO A 308 9.55 -18.82 18.87
C PRO A 308 8.31 -19.58 19.33
N ILE A 309 7.13 -18.96 19.18
CA ILE A 309 5.85 -19.64 19.49
C ILE A 309 5.46 -20.70 18.46
N HIS A 310 6.06 -20.62 17.26
CA HIS A 310 5.80 -21.53 16.16
C HIS A 310 7.08 -22.30 15.83
N ALA A 311 6.95 -23.61 15.58
CA ALA A 311 8.07 -24.47 15.18
C ALA A 311 8.78 -23.94 13.93
N VAL A 312 8.03 -23.26 13.06
CA VAL A 312 8.54 -22.56 11.89
C VAL A 312 8.34 -21.05 12.08
N PRO A 313 9.39 -20.30 12.45
CA PRO A 313 9.33 -18.85 12.56
C PRO A 313 9.11 -18.19 11.19
N SER A 314 8.29 -17.14 11.13
CA SER A 314 8.09 -16.39 9.88
C SER A 314 9.40 -15.76 9.38
N LEU A 315 9.51 -15.53 8.07
CA LEU A 315 10.69 -14.89 7.48
C LEU A 315 10.96 -13.50 8.08
N HIS A 316 9.89 -12.76 8.38
CA HIS A 316 9.97 -11.46 9.06
C HIS A 316 10.55 -11.58 10.46
N LEU A 317 10.10 -12.56 11.24
CA LEU A 317 10.63 -12.80 12.57
C LEU A 317 12.12 -13.15 12.51
N ARG A 318 12.53 -14.04 11.59
CA ARG A 318 13.94 -14.40 11.38
C ARG A 318 14.78 -13.17 11.00
N GLY A 319 14.29 -12.35 10.07
CA GLY A 319 14.99 -11.13 9.64
C GLY A 319 15.19 -10.13 10.78
N ARG A 320 14.17 -9.90 11.61
CA ARG A 320 14.22 -8.98 12.76
C ARG A 320 15.14 -9.51 13.86
N LEU A 321 15.00 -10.78 14.23
CA LEU A 321 15.86 -11.37 15.24
C LEU A 321 17.33 -11.44 14.79
N ALA A 322 17.62 -11.62 13.49
CA ALA A 322 19.01 -11.71 12.96
C ALA A 322 19.83 -10.45 13.27
N GLN A 323 19.17 -9.33 13.49
CA GLN A 323 19.79 -8.07 13.87
C GLN A 323 20.12 -8.02 15.37
N LEU A 324 19.33 -8.70 16.21
CA LEU A 324 19.35 -8.57 17.67
C LEU A 324 20.01 -9.74 18.41
N ALA A 325 19.88 -10.95 17.86
CA ALA A 325 20.27 -12.20 18.49
C ALA A 325 21.08 -13.07 17.52
N GLU A 326 21.79 -14.04 18.09
CA GLU A 326 22.56 -15.05 17.36
C GLU A 326 21.85 -16.40 17.48
N VAL A 327 21.98 -17.26 16.47
CA VAL A 327 21.47 -18.62 16.52
C VAL A 327 22.58 -19.50 17.11
N GLY A 328 22.32 -20.17 18.23
CA GLY A 328 23.24 -21.12 18.85
C GLY A 328 23.34 -22.44 18.09
N ASP A 329 24.27 -23.30 18.49
CA ASP A 329 24.47 -24.64 17.92
C ASP A 329 23.24 -25.55 18.10
N ASP A 330 22.43 -25.24 19.10
CA ASP A 330 21.13 -25.86 19.42
C ASP A 330 19.99 -25.35 18.51
N GLY A 331 20.26 -24.42 17.59
CA GLY A 331 19.27 -23.82 16.69
C GLY A 331 18.38 -22.77 17.37
N HIS A 332 18.58 -22.49 18.65
CA HIS A 332 17.82 -21.50 19.39
C HIS A 332 18.45 -20.11 19.27
N TRP A 333 17.59 -19.10 19.29
CA TRP A 333 18.02 -17.70 19.22
C TRP A 333 18.42 -17.25 20.62
N ARG A 334 19.56 -16.57 20.76
CA ARG A 334 20.06 -16.09 22.05
C ARG A 334 20.60 -14.67 21.91
N LEU A 335 20.24 -13.83 22.88
CA LEU A 335 20.89 -12.53 23.06
C LEU A 335 22.29 -12.76 23.61
N THR A 336 23.31 -12.23 22.93
CA THR A 336 24.69 -12.33 23.36
C THR A 336 25.29 -10.93 23.55
N PRO A 337 26.38 -10.80 24.33
CA PRO A 337 27.07 -9.52 24.45
C PRO A 337 27.51 -8.97 23.08
N THR A 338 27.91 -9.85 22.16
CA THR A 338 28.29 -9.50 20.79
C THR A 338 27.11 -9.03 19.97
N SER A 339 26.00 -9.76 19.96
CA SER A 339 24.80 -9.41 19.19
C SER A 339 24.23 -8.06 19.63
N VAL A 340 24.11 -7.84 20.94
CA VAL A 340 23.56 -6.60 21.52
C VAL A 340 24.52 -5.43 21.33
N ARG A 341 25.84 -5.62 21.44
CA ARG A 341 26.82 -4.56 21.19
C ARG A 341 26.84 -4.14 19.72
N ARG A 342 26.72 -5.11 18.80
CA ARG A 342 26.64 -4.87 17.34
C ARG A 342 25.43 -4.01 16.98
N ALA A 343 24.28 -4.30 17.57
CA ALA A 343 23.06 -3.51 17.38
C ALA A 343 23.05 -2.19 18.18
N GLY A 344 23.82 -2.11 19.27
CA GLY A 344 23.87 -1.01 20.23
C GLY A 344 24.92 0.06 19.94
N GLY A 345 25.58 0.54 21.00
CA GLY A 345 26.67 1.53 20.94
C GLY A 345 26.27 2.97 21.28
N SER A 346 24.98 3.23 21.52
CA SER A 346 24.51 4.49 22.10
C SER A 346 23.21 4.28 22.85
N LYS A 347 22.92 5.14 23.84
CA LYS A 347 21.67 5.10 24.62
C LYS A 347 20.42 5.00 23.74
N ARG A 348 20.38 5.76 22.63
CA ARG A 348 19.27 5.74 21.66
C ARG A 348 19.09 4.37 21.01
N LYS A 349 20.17 3.76 20.51
CA LYS A 349 20.12 2.44 19.86
C LYS A 349 19.70 1.35 20.83
N VAL A 350 20.17 1.41 22.09
CA VAL A 350 19.76 0.45 23.12
C VAL A 350 18.26 0.52 23.42
N LEU A 351 17.71 1.73 23.51
CA LEU A 351 16.26 1.90 23.69
C LEU A 351 15.46 1.36 22.49
N GLN A 352 15.99 1.45 21.27
CA GLN A 352 15.37 0.84 20.09
C GLN A 352 15.39 -0.69 20.16
N ILE A 353 16.50 -1.29 20.59
CA ILE A 353 16.57 -2.76 20.81
C ILE A 353 15.52 -3.20 21.83
N LEU A 354 15.38 -2.46 22.94
CA LEU A 354 14.40 -2.78 23.97
C LEU A 354 12.96 -2.68 23.45
N ALA A 355 12.62 -1.59 22.74
CA ALA A 355 11.30 -1.43 22.15
C ALA A 355 10.97 -2.53 21.13
N GLU A 356 11.97 -2.93 20.34
CA GLU A 356 11.82 -4.00 19.36
C GLU A 356 11.62 -5.37 20.03
N LEU A 357 12.40 -5.68 21.07
CA LEU A 357 12.20 -6.88 21.88
C LEU A 357 10.84 -6.88 22.59
N GLU A 358 10.38 -5.74 23.11
CA GLU A 358 9.03 -5.59 23.68
C GLU A 358 7.93 -5.82 22.65
N THR A 359 8.16 -5.42 21.40
CA THR A 359 7.20 -5.62 20.29
C THR A 359 7.12 -7.10 19.88
N LEU A 360 8.27 -7.77 19.78
CA LEU A 360 8.35 -9.18 19.40
C LEU A 360 7.91 -10.11 20.54
N HIS A 361 8.17 -9.73 21.79
CA HIS A 361 7.88 -10.54 22.97
C HIS A 361 6.38 -10.63 23.26
N ARG A 362 5.90 -11.83 23.58
CA ARG A 362 4.54 -12.06 24.03
C ARG A 362 4.43 -11.83 25.54
N GLY A 363 3.89 -10.67 25.90
CA GLY A 363 3.68 -10.26 27.29
C GLY A 363 4.55 -9.07 27.66
N LYS A 364 4.92 -8.96 28.93
CA LYS A 364 5.82 -7.91 29.41
C LYS A 364 7.24 -8.45 29.43
N LEU A 365 8.15 -7.78 28.71
CA LEU A 365 9.55 -8.18 28.65
C LEU A 365 10.17 -8.28 30.07
N PRO A 366 10.84 -9.39 30.42
CA PRO A 366 11.40 -9.57 31.76
C PRO A 366 12.44 -8.51 32.11
N GLU A 367 12.44 -8.06 33.37
CA GLU A 367 13.41 -7.07 33.87
C GLU A 367 14.87 -7.55 33.75
N PRO A 368 15.23 -8.82 34.02
CA PRO A 368 16.60 -9.30 33.84
C PRO A 368 17.13 -9.05 32.43
N VAL A 369 16.31 -9.31 31.41
CA VAL A 369 16.64 -9.07 30.00
C VAL A 369 16.85 -7.58 29.73
N ARG A 370 16.00 -6.69 30.28
CA ARG A 370 16.17 -5.24 30.12
C ARG A 370 17.50 -4.74 30.69
N VAL A 371 17.86 -5.22 31.86
CA VAL A 371 19.13 -4.88 32.53
C VAL A 371 20.32 -5.40 31.70
N MET A 372 20.22 -6.65 31.21
CA MET A 372 21.24 -7.28 30.38
C MET A 372 21.50 -6.51 29.07
N VAL A 373 20.43 -6.14 28.36
CA VAL A 373 20.52 -5.36 27.12
C VAL A 373 21.11 -3.96 27.37
N LYS A 374 20.74 -3.29 28.48
CA LYS A 374 21.34 -2.01 28.88
C LYS A 374 22.84 -2.13 29.16
N LYS A 375 23.23 -3.19 29.87
CA LYS A 375 24.62 -3.48 30.23
C LYS A 375 25.48 -3.74 28.98
N TRP A 376 25.03 -4.61 28.07
CA TRP A 376 25.81 -4.98 26.89
C TRP A 376 25.80 -3.93 25.78
N GLY A 377 24.70 -3.18 25.65
CA GLY A 377 24.50 -2.21 24.57
C GLY A 377 25.16 -0.84 24.78
N GLY A 378 25.82 -0.61 25.92
CA GLY A 378 26.50 0.66 26.22
C GLY A 378 25.54 1.78 26.69
N TYR A 379 24.43 1.43 27.33
CA TYR A 379 23.43 2.41 27.80
C TYR A 379 23.98 3.38 28.84
N PHE A 380 24.84 2.90 29.74
CA PHE A 380 25.38 3.66 30.86
C PHE A 380 26.57 4.54 30.48
N GLY A 381 27.02 4.51 29.22
CA GLY A 381 28.13 5.30 28.73
C GLY A 381 29.50 4.75 29.13
N GLN A 382 30.51 5.62 29.06
CA GLN A 382 31.89 5.33 29.46
C GLN A 382 32.23 6.20 30.65
N ALA A 383 32.97 5.64 31.60
CA ALA A 383 33.56 6.38 32.71
C ALA A 383 35.08 6.35 32.55
N ALA A 384 35.71 7.51 32.70
CA ALA A 384 37.16 7.63 32.80
C ALA A 384 37.49 7.93 34.27
N VAL A 385 38.52 7.26 34.78
CA VAL A 385 39.07 7.53 36.10
C VAL A 385 40.49 8.01 35.89
N GLU A 386 40.80 9.18 36.43
CA GLU A 386 42.14 9.77 36.37
C GLU A 386 42.53 10.23 37.78
N THR A 387 43.76 9.93 38.18
CA THR A 387 44.30 10.37 39.47
C THR A 387 44.91 11.75 39.29
N LEU A 388 44.28 12.78 39.86
CA LEU A 388 44.75 14.16 39.80
C LEU A 388 45.48 14.53 41.10
N THR A 389 46.63 15.21 40.97
CA THR A 389 47.28 15.84 42.11
C THR A 389 46.76 17.27 42.25
N LEU A 390 46.13 17.57 43.37
CA LEU A 390 45.58 18.89 43.67
C LEU A 390 46.47 19.61 44.69
N ILE A 391 46.79 20.87 44.39
CA ILE A 391 47.42 21.78 45.36
C ILE A 391 46.40 22.84 45.76
N GLU A 392 46.22 23.02 47.07
CA GLU A 392 45.37 24.06 47.64
C GLU A 392 46.20 25.24 48.14
N PHE A 393 45.79 26.44 47.75
CA PHE A 393 46.34 27.68 48.25
C PHE A 393 45.43 28.29 49.32
N SER A 394 46.05 29.06 50.22
CA SER A 394 45.40 29.69 51.38
C SER A 394 44.24 30.61 51.00
N ASN A 395 44.33 31.26 49.83
CA ASN A 395 43.29 32.12 49.29
C ASN A 395 43.37 32.15 47.74
N ARG A 396 42.33 32.69 47.12
CA ARG A 396 42.20 32.77 45.65
C ARG A 396 43.16 33.79 45.03
N GLU A 397 43.48 34.86 45.75
CA GLU A 397 44.37 35.92 45.28
C GLU A 397 45.79 35.39 45.03
N ILE A 398 46.33 34.55 45.92
CA ILE A 398 47.66 33.92 45.74
C ILE A 398 47.65 32.98 44.52
N MET A 399 46.57 32.22 44.33
CA MET A 399 46.44 31.35 43.16
C MET A 399 46.40 32.16 41.85
N ASP A 400 45.64 33.26 41.83
CA ASP A 400 45.52 34.13 40.66
C ASP A 400 46.86 34.84 40.33
N GLU A 401 47.64 35.23 41.35
CA GLU A 401 48.99 35.78 41.20
C GLU A 401 49.97 34.74 40.63
N LEU A 402 49.95 33.50 41.13
CA LEU A 402 50.79 32.40 40.64
C LEU A 402 50.41 31.95 39.22
N LEU A 403 49.15 32.07 38.83
CA LEU A 403 48.69 31.85 37.45
C LEU A 403 49.09 33.00 36.50
N GLY A 404 49.53 34.14 37.04
CA GLY A 404 50.11 35.26 36.29
C GLY A 404 51.57 35.04 35.87
N ASP A 405 52.31 34.15 36.55
CA ASP A 405 53.68 33.78 36.20
C ASP A 405 53.72 32.86 34.96
N SER A 406 54.49 33.26 33.95
CA SER A 406 54.55 32.55 32.65
C SER A 406 55.11 31.13 32.73
N HIS A 407 55.97 30.83 33.71
CA HIS A 407 56.53 29.50 33.92
C HIS A 407 55.63 28.60 34.76
N LEU A 408 54.88 29.15 35.72
CA LEU A 408 53.97 28.36 36.56
C LEU A 408 52.62 28.13 35.87
N LYS A 409 52.12 29.09 35.09
CA LYS A 409 50.92 28.94 34.27
C LYS A 409 51.00 27.77 33.28
N ALA A 410 52.20 27.44 32.80
CA ALA A 410 52.41 26.30 31.91
C ALA A 410 52.30 24.94 32.63
N LEU A 411 52.41 24.92 33.96
CA LEU A 411 52.46 23.70 34.78
C LEU A 411 51.22 23.53 35.67
N LEU A 412 50.41 24.58 35.84
CA LEU A 412 49.22 24.60 36.70
C LEU A 412 47.95 24.77 35.87
N THR A 413 46.98 23.88 36.05
CA THR A 413 45.63 24.04 35.47
C THR A 413 44.64 24.39 36.58
N PRO A 414 43.95 25.55 36.53
CA PRO A 414 43.00 25.92 37.58
C PRO A 414 41.85 24.91 37.69
N PHE A 415 41.54 24.49 38.92
CA PHE A 415 40.41 23.62 39.22
C PHE A 415 39.24 24.49 39.71
N ALA A 416 38.15 24.52 38.95
CA ALA A 416 37.02 25.40 39.25
C ALA A 416 36.24 24.92 40.48
N THR A 417 36.53 25.50 41.64
CA THR A 417 35.74 25.37 42.88
C THR A 417 35.30 26.73 43.38
N ASN A 418 34.03 26.85 43.81
CA ASN A 418 33.46 28.15 44.18
C ASN A 418 34.16 28.80 45.40
N ASP A 419 34.63 27.99 46.36
CA ASP A 419 35.10 28.47 47.67
C ASP A 419 36.55 28.07 48.01
N ARG A 420 37.27 27.38 47.10
CA ARG A 420 38.65 26.90 47.34
C ARG A 420 39.56 27.25 46.17
N ALA A 421 40.82 27.54 46.48
CA ALA A 421 41.84 27.87 45.49
C ALA A 421 42.66 26.61 45.16
N LEU A 422 42.18 25.83 44.19
CA LEU A 422 42.75 24.53 43.81
C LEU A 422 43.35 24.56 42.40
N VAL A 423 44.51 23.94 42.23
CA VAL A 423 45.14 23.73 40.92
C VAL A 423 45.45 22.24 40.70
N ILE A 424 45.22 21.78 39.47
CA ILE A 424 45.65 20.46 38.99
C ILE A 424 47.09 20.55 38.53
N VAL A 425 47.89 19.59 38.98
CA VAL A 425 49.29 19.40 38.60
C VAL A 425 49.48 18.02 37.98
N ALA A 426 50.17 17.97 36.84
CA ALA A 426 50.60 16.71 36.25
C ALA A 426 51.61 15.99 37.17
N PRO A 427 51.49 14.67 37.41
CA PRO A 427 52.36 13.94 38.34
C PRO A 427 53.86 14.15 38.07
N ASP A 428 54.25 14.18 36.79
CA ASP A 428 55.66 14.32 36.37
C ASP A 428 56.25 15.71 36.72
N ASN A 429 55.40 16.72 36.87
CA ASN A 429 55.80 18.09 37.20
C ASN A 429 55.69 18.40 38.69
N LEU A 430 55.23 17.44 39.50
CA LEU A 430 54.95 17.65 40.92
C LEU A 430 56.20 18.06 41.71
N GLU A 431 57.31 17.34 41.53
CA GLU A 431 58.56 17.64 42.24
C GLU A 431 59.16 18.98 41.79
N GLN A 432 59.03 19.31 40.50
CA GLN A 432 59.47 20.60 39.98
C GLN A 432 58.63 21.75 40.56
N ILE A 433 57.32 21.56 40.73
CA ILE A 433 56.42 22.54 41.33
C ILE A 433 56.67 22.66 42.83
N LYS A 434 56.87 21.56 43.57
CA LYS A 434 57.22 21.60 44.99
C LYS A 434 58.49 22.42 45.23
N ASN A 435 59.51 22.24 44.40
CA ASN A 435 60.75 23.02 44.49
C ASN A 435 60.52 24.51 44.21
N LYS A 436 59.77 24.84 43.14
CA LYS A 436 59.45 26.25 42.82
C LYS A 436 58.56 26.93 43.87
N LEU A 437 57.58 26.20 44.42
CA LEU A 437 56.73 26.71 45.50
C LEU A 437 57.56 26.92 46.78
N ALA A 438 58.51 26.02 47.07
CA ALA A 438 59.43 26.19 48.20
C ALA A 438 60.35 27.41 48.02
N ASP A 439 60.84 27.68 46.80
CA ASP A 439 61.61 28.90 46.48
C ASP A 439 60.78 30.17 46.70
N LEU A 440 59.45 30.09 46.52
CA LEU A 440 58.49 31.15 46.81
C LEU A 440 58.03 31.19 48.28
N GLY A 441 58.61 30.35 49.15
CA GLY A 441 58.28 30.27 50.58
C GLY A 441 56.98 29.52 50.91
N ILE A 442 56.38 28.83 49.94
CA ILE A 442 55.13 28.07 50.09
C ILE A 442 55.46 26.61 50.45
N VAL A 443 55.07 26.19 51.65
CA VAL A 443 55.28 24.81 52.12
C VAL A 443 54.10 23.94 51.70
N VAL A 444 54.34 23.01 50.77
CA VAL A 444 53.35 22.01 50.34
C VAL A 444 53.36 20.84 51.33
N LYS A 445 52.21 20.55 51.95
CA LYS A 445 52.03 19.37 52.81
C LYS A 445 51.28 18.28 52.06
N ASP A 446 51.53 17.02 52.42
CA ASP A 446 50.76 15.90 51.89
C ASP A 446 49.36 15.88 52.53
N GLY A 447 48.34 16.20 51.72
CA GLY A 447 46.92 16.24 52.11
C GLY A 447 46.29 17.63 51.99
N LEU A 448 45.05 17.69 51.49
CA LEU A 448 44.26 18.92 51.39
C LEU A 448 43.71 19.32 52.78
N ALA A 449 43.57 20.61 53.05
CA ALA A 449 43.02 21.08 54.31
C ALA A 449 41.49 20.96 54.30
N GLY A 450 40.96 19.87 54.84
CA GLY A 450 39.52 19.60 54.94
C GLY A 450 39.23 18.19 55.47
N PRO A 451 37.97 17.85 55.82
CA PRO A 451 37.66 16.50 56.26
C PRO A 451 38.06 15.53 55.15
N ALA A 452 38.77 14.46 55.53
CA ALA A 452 39.20 13.42 54.60
C ALA A 452 38.00 13.00 53.75
N LEU A 453 38.13 13.08 52.43
CA LEU A 453 37.19 12.49 51.49
C LEU A 453 37.25 10.97 51.71
N HIS A 454 36.32 10.44 52.50
CA HIS A 454 36.08 9.01 52.65
C HIS A 454 35.31 8.46 51.46
#